data_AF-A0A1B9NN68-F1
#
_entry.id   AF-A0A1B9NN68-F1
#
_cell.length_a   1.000
_cell.length_b   1.000
_cell.length_c   1.000
_cell.angle_alpha   90.00
_cell.angle_beta   90.00
_cell.angle_gamma   90.00
#
_symmetry.space_group_name_H-M   'P 1'
#
loop_
_entity.id
_entity.type
_entity.pdbx_description
1 polymer ?
#
loop_
_entity_poly.entity_id
_entity_poly.type
_entity_poly.pdbx_seq_one_letter_code
_entity_poly.pdbx_strand_id
1 'polypeptide(L)'
;MNSFKSIYELIKNLNLLDQGEWIYANLNSWNSNPEYTEFYYIPWDYIQNLDDDEIYLDEEDMEMPLAVKGLNLRGWMLVGSLDYVTQNKSDFEHDNKWLIDEINYYRNNDTFRT
;
A
#
# COMPACT_ATOMS: atom_id res chain seq x y z
N MET A 1 -0.60 9.21 -9.98
CA MET A 1 -1.19 8.43 -8.88
C MET A 1 -2.15 7.38 -9.43
N ASN A 2 -2.23 6.21 -8.79
CA ASN A 2 -3.26 5.19 -9.03
C ASN A 2 -3.95 4.80 -7.71
N SER A 3 -5.20 4.38 -7.78
CA SER A 3 -5.97 3.86 -6.64
C SER A 3 -6.51 2.47 -6.94
N PHE A 4 -6.54 1.59 -5.94
CA PHE A 4 -7.02 0.22 -6.03
C PHE A 4 -8.07 -0.02 -4.95
N LYS A 5 -9.26 -0.50 -5.31
CA LYS A 5 -10.42 -0.61 -4.41
C LYS A 5 -10.38 -1.84 -3.49
N SER A 6 -9.36 -2.67 -3.63
CA SER A 6 -9.18 -3.90 -2.86
C SER A 6 -7.75 -4.39 -2.93
N ILE A 7 -7.38 -5.26 -1.98
CA ILE A 7 -6.06 -5.92 -1.98
C ILE A 7 -5.87 -6.79 -3.24
N TYR A 8 -6.94 -7.40 -3.74
CA TYR A 8 -6.89 -8.21 -4.96
C TYR A 8 -6.60 -7.36 -6.20
N GLU A 9 -7.24 -6.19 -6.30
CA GLU A 9 -6.99 -5.26 -7.40
C GLU A 9 -5.56 -4.72 -7.36
N LEU A 10 -5.04 -4.40 -6.18
CA LEU A 10 -3.65 -3.99 -5.99
C LEU A 10 -2.68 -5.09 -6.47
N ILE A 11 -2.86 -6.33 -5.98
CA ILE A 11 -1.98 -7.45 -6.31
C ILE A 11 -1.99 -7.76 -7.81
N LYS A 12 -3.16 -7.69 -8.46
CA LYS A 12 -3.28 -7.92 -9.90
C LYS A 12 -2.46 -6.92 -10.74
N ASN A 13 -2.21 -5.73 -10.22
CA ASN A 13 -1.49 -4.66 -10.90
C ASN A 13 -0.08 -4.45 -10.35
N LEU A 14 0.39 -5.30 -9.43
CA LEU A 14 1.64 -5.09 -8.69
C LEU A 14 2.87 -5.04 -9.60
N ASN A 15 2.86 -5.83 -10.67
CA ASN A 15 3.91 -5.86 -11.69
C ASN A 15 4.04 -4.55 -12.51
N LEU A 16 3.08 -3.63 -12.38
CA LEU A 16 3.11 -2.31 -13.02
C LEU A 16 3.67 -1.22 -12.08
N LEU A 17 3.95 -1.56 -10.83
CA LEU A 17 4.40 -0.61 -9.80
C LEU A 17 5.90 -0.72 -9.55
N ASP A 18 6.52 0.41 -9.21
CA ASP A 18 7.94 0.42 -8.84
C ASP A 18 8.12 -0.23 -7.47
N GLN A 19 9.04 -1.19 -7.40
CA GLN A 19 9.32 -1.99 -6.21
C GLN A 19 9.86 -1.17 -5.04
N GLY A 20 10.50 -0.03 -5.32
CA GLY A 20 11.06 0.87 -4.32
C GLY A 20 10.07 1.88 -3.73
N GLU A 21 8.85 1.94 -4.26
CA GLU A 21 7.85 2.93 -3.88
C GLU A 21 6.90 2.42 -2.79
N TRP A 22 6.30 3.37 -2.07
CA TRP A 22 5.34 3.09 -1.00
C TRP A 22 3.91 2.97 -1.53
N ILE A 23 3.17 2.04 -0.93
CA ILE A 23 1.72 1.95 -1.02
C ILE A 23 1.15 2.59 0.25
N TYR A 24 0.09 3.39 0.07
CA TYR A 24 -0.58 4.11 1.14
C TYR A 24 -1.99 3.58 1.34
N ALA A 25 -2.46 3.52 2.59
CA ALA A 25 -3.82 3.10 2.91
C ALA A 25 -4.31 3.75 4.21
N ASN A 26 -5.63 3.79 4.38
CA ASN A 26 -6.21 4.11 5.68
C ASN A 26 -6.10 2.89 6.59
N LEU A 27 -5.31 3.00 7.67
CA LEU A 27 -5.04 1.87 8.55
C LEU A 27 -6.27 1.40 9.36
N ASN A 28 -7.22 2.30 9.63
CA ASN A 28 -8.47 1.92 10.28
C ASN A 28 -9.32 1.05 9.35
N SER A 29 -9.35 1.39 8.05
CA SER A 29 -9.99 0.56 7.02
C SER A 29 -9.29 -0.79 6.90
N TRP A 30 -7.95 -0.80 6.84
CA TRP A 30 -7.18 -2.06 6.79
C TRP A 30 -7.49 -2.97 7.99
N ASN A 31 -7.46 -2.41 9.20
CA ASN A 31 -7.67 -3.20 10.42
C ASN A 31 -9.10 -3.73 10.57
N SER A 32 -10.10 -3.09 9.95
CA SER A 32 -11.51 -3.48 10.05
C SER A 32 -11.98 -4.34 8.89
N ASN A 33 -11.51 -4.06 7.66
CA ASN A 33 -11.90 -4.76 6.45
C ASN A 33 -10.75 -4.80 5.40
N PRO A 34 -9.72 -5.63 5.63
CA PRO A 34 -8.52 -5.66 4.79
C PRO A 34 -8.80 -5.95 3.30
N GLU A 35 -9.76 -6.83 3.01
CA GLU A 35 -10.06 -7.26 1.64
C GLU A 35 -10.56 -6.12 0.75
N TYR A 36 -11.34 -5.21 1.31
CA TYR A 36 -11.98 -4.09 0.62
C TYR A 36 -11.37 -2.73 0.99
N THR A 37 -10.19 -2.74 1.61
CA THR A 37 -9.45 -1.51 1.85
C THR A 37 -9.00 -0.91 0.52
N GLU A 38 -9.13 0.41 0.40
CA GLU A 38 -8.63 1.15 -0.75
C GLU A 38 -7.15 1.50 -0.54
N PHE A 39 -6.36 1.29 -1.58
CA PHE A 39 -4.92 1.51 -1.61
C PHE A 39 -4.57 2.58 -2.62
N TYR A 40 -3.55 3.37 -2.32
CA TYR A 40 -3.06 4.44 -3.17
C TYR A 40 -1.59 4.23 -3.46
N TYR A 41 -1.25 4.26 -4.74
CA TYR A 41 0.12 4.30 -5.22
C TYR A 41 0.40 5.72 -5.69
N ILE A 42 1.27 6.41 -4.95
CA ILE A 42 1.61 7.82 -5.15
C ILE A 42 3.14 7.88 -5.38
N PRO A 43 3.60 7.76 -6.64
CA PRO A 43 5.02 7.85 -6.95
C PRO A 43 5.63 9.17 -6.51
N TRP A 44 6.90 9.15 -6.13
CA TRP A 44 7.64 10.38 -5.85
C TRP A 44 7.62 11.34 -7.05
N ASP A 45 7.88 10.82 -8.26
CA ASP A 45 7.83 11.60 -9.49
C ASP A 45 6.47 12.24 -9.75
N TYR A 46 5.38 11.64 -9.26
CA TYR A 46 4.06 12.26 -9.36
C TYR A 46 3.94 13.48 -8.46
N ILE A 47 4.45 13.39 -7.22
CA ILE A 47 4.43 14.50 -6.25
C ILE A 47 5.28 15.67 -6.75
N GLN A 48 6.47 15.39 -7.30
CA GLN A 48 7.38 16.40 -7.84
C GLN A 48 6.85 17.17 -9.06
N ASN A 49 5.77 16.68 -9.68
CA ASN A 49 5.12 17.35 -10.81
C ASN A 49 3.87 18.15 -10.40
N LEU A 50 3.52 18.18 -9.11
CA LEU A 50 2.41 18.98 -8.57
C LEU A 50 2.87 20.41 -8.28
N ASP A 51 1.93 21.35 -8.36
CA ASP A 51 2.16 22.71 -7.88
C ASP A 51 2.18 22.73 -6.33
N ASP A 52 2.87 23.71 -5.74
CA ASP A 52 3.01 23.82 -4.27
C ASP A 52 1.65 23.90 -3.54
N ASP A 53 0.62 24.47 -4.17
CA ASP A 53 -0.74 24.57 -3.62
C ASP A 53 -1.57 23.27 -3.77
N GLU A 54 -1.06 22.31 -4.53
CA GLU A 54 -1.59 20.95 -4.68
C GLU A 54 -0.92 19.95 -3.74
N ILE A 55 0.01 20.39 -2.88
CA ILE A 55 0.73 19.54 -1.91
C ILE A 55 0.34 19.93 -0.48
N TYR A 56 0.27 18.94 0.41
CA TYR A 56 0.23 19.16 1.85
C TYR A 56 1.26 18.25 2.55
N LEU A 57 1.71 18.66 3.72
CA LEU A 57 2.48 17.80 4.61
C LEU A 57 1.50 17.01 5.49
N ASP A 58 1.65 15.69 5.48
CA ASP A 58 0.89 14.81 6.37
C ASP A 58 1.44 14.85 7.82
N GLU A 59 0.93 13.96 8.68
CA GLU A 59 1.36 13.91 10.08
C GLU A 59 2.79 13.37 10.28
N GLU A 60 3.40 12.82 9.23
CA GLU A 60 4.77 12.31 9.21
C GLU A 60 5.72 13.28 8.51
N ASP A 61 5.28 14.53 8.30
CA ASP A 61 5.97 15.58 7.54
C ASP A 61 6.31 15.15 6.10
N MET A 62 5.54 14.21 5.53
CA MET A 62 5.71 13.76 4.14
C MET A 62 4.85 14.57 3.17
N GLU A 63 5.43 14.94 2.04
CA GLU A 63 4.71 15.59 0.95
C GLU A 63 3.69 14.64 0.33
N MET A 64 2.43 15.05 0.33
CA MET A 64 1.31 14.28 -0.17
C MET A 64 0.39 15.15 -1.05
N PRO A 65 -0.28 14.57 -2.07
CA PRO A 65 -1.22 15.32 -2.90
C PRO A 65 -2.43 15.80 -2.12
N LEU A 66 -2.82 17.06 -2.25
CA LEU A 66 -3.96 17.66 -1.55
C LEU A 66 -5.26 16.87 -1.78
N ALA A 67 -5.39 16.24 -2.96
CA ALA A 67 -6.51 15.37 -3.34
C ALA A 67 -6.74 14.20 -2.36
N VAL A 68 -5.73 13.75 -1.62
CA VAL A 68 -5.84 12.61 -0.68
C VAL A 68 -5.91 13.03 0.79
N LYS A 69 -5.88 14.33 1.11
CA LYS A 69 -5.85 14.85 2.49
C LYS A 69 -7.00 14.36 3.37
N GLY A 70 -8.18 14.17 2.81
CA GLY A 70 -9.37 13.71 3.54
C GLY A 70 -9.43 12.19 3.78
N LEU A 71 -8.48 11.43 3.24
CA LEU A 71 -8.54 9.96 3.23
C LEU A 71 -7.83 9.31 4.43
N ASN A 72 -7.09 10.11 5.22
CA ASN A 72 -6.33 9.64 6.38
C ASN A 72 -5.36 8.51 6.00
N LEU A 73 -4.58 8.73 4.95
CA LEU A 73 -3.59 7.77 4.45
C LEU A 73 -2.35 7.77 5.34
N ARG A 74 -1.74 6.59 5.47
CA ARG A 74 -0.41 6.38 6.05
C ARG A 74 0.39 5.43 5.16
N GLY A 75 1.71 5.47 5.28
CA GLY A 75 2.57 4.44 4.69
C GLY A 75 2.10 3.05 5.15
N TRP A 76 1.70 2.21 4.19
CA TRP A 76 1.15 0.89 4.48
C TRP A 76 2.21 -0.20 4.30
N MET A 77 2.84 -0.25 3.12
CA MET A 77 3.87 -1.23 2.78
C MET A 77 4.65 -0.80 1.52
N LEU A 78 5.91 -1.19 1.38
CA LEU A 78 6.64 -1.10 0.12
C LEU A 78 6.07 -2.07 -0.93
N VAL A 79 6.06 -1.66 -2.18
CA VAL A 79 5.64 -2.51 -3.31
C VAL A 79 6.46 -3.79 -3.35
N GLY A 80 7.78 -3.72 -3.19
CA GLY A 80 8.67 -4.89 -3.18
C GLY A 80 8.39 -5.87 -2.05
N SER A 81 8.04 -5.36 -0.86
CA SER A 81 7.68 -6.22 0.26
C SER A 81 6.35 -6.93 0.03
N LEU A 82 5.37 -6.25 -0.58
CA LEU A 82 4.12 -6.90 -0.97
C LEU A 82 4.36 -7.96 -2.04
N ASP A 83 5.17 -7.65 -3.06
CA ASP A 83 5.48 -8.58 -4.16
C ASP A 83 6.06 -9.88 -3.63
N TYR A 84 7.04 -9.79 -2.72
CA TYR A 84 7.62 -10.93 -2.03
C TYR A 84 6.57 -11.80 -1.33
N VAL A 85 5.65 -11.21 -0.55
CA VAL A 85 4.58 -11.95 0.13
C VAL A 85 3.67 -12.64 -0.88
N THR A 86 3.32 -11.98 -1.98
CA THR A 86 2.42 -12.55 -2.98
C THR A 86 3.03 -13.69 -3.79
N GLN A 87 4.34 -13.67 -4.04
CA GLN A 87 5.03 -14.77 -4.72
C GLN A 87 5.05 -16.04 -3.86
N ASN A 88 5.23 -15.90 -2.53
CA ASN A 88 5.11 -17.03 -1.61
C ASN A 88 3.68 -17.61 -1.55
N LYS A 89 2.65 -16.80 -1.84
CA LYS A 89 1.26 -17.27 -1.92
C LYS A 89 1.05 -18.29 -3.04
N SER A 90 1.63 -18.03 -4.23
CA SER A 90 1.42 -18.87 -5.41
C SER A 90 2.00 -20.28 -5.27
N ASP A 91 2.98 -20.46 -4.40
CA ASP A 91 3.68 -21.74 -4.25
C ASP A 91 2.91 -22.77 -3.42
N PHE A 92 1.84 -22.39 -2.70
CA PHE A 92 1.25 -23.22 -1.64
C PHE A 92 -0.30 -23.24 -1.55
N GLU A 93 -1.04 -22.90 -2.60
CA GLU A 93 -2.54 -22.88 -2.59
C GLU A 93 -3.14 -22.13 -1.37
N HIS A 94 -2.52 -21.03 -0.96
CA HIS A 94 -2.96 -20.26 0.20
C HIS A 94 -4.21 -19.40 -0.07
N ASP A 95 -5.09 -19.28 0.92
CA ASP A 95 -6.31 -18.47 0.83
C ASP A 95 -6.05 -16.96 1.07
N ASN A 96 -7.10 -16.13 1.03
CA ASN A 96 -6.98 -14.70 1.26
C ASN A 96 -6.63 -14.37 2.71
N LYS A 97 -7.05 -15.21 3.65
CA LYS A 97 -6.78 -15.01 5.07
C LYS A 97 -5.29 -15.17 5.37
N TRP A 98 -4.67 -16.20 4.81
CA TRP A 98 -3.22 -16.41 4.92
C TRP A 98 -2.43 -15.20 4.43
N LEU A 99 -2.79 -14.63 3.27
CA LEU A 99 -2.12 -13.45 2.72
C LEU A 99 -2.22 -12.24 3.67
N ILE A 100 -3.42 -11.99 4.20
CA ILE A 100 -3.65 -10.90 5.16
C ILE A 100 -2.83 -11.13 6.44
N ASP A 101 -2.77 -12.37 6.93
CA ASP A 101 -1.99 -12.74 8.11
C ASP A 101 -0.48 -12.53 7.89
N GLU A 102 0.05 -12.86 6.71
CA GLU A 102 1.45 -12.62 6.37
C GLU A 102 1.78 -11.13 6.21
N ILE A 103 0.90 -10.35 5.56
CA ILE A 103 1.04 -8.90 5.49
C ILE A 103 1.04 -8.31 6.91
N ASN A 104 0.10 -8.71 7.77
CA ASN A 104 0.04 -8.22 9.14
C ASN A 104 1.26 -8.66 9.96
N TYR A 105 1.77 -9.86 9.75
CA TYR A 105 2.99 -10.31 10.39
C TYR A 105 4.18 -9.43 10.00
N TYR A 106 4.39 -9.21 8.69
CA TYR A 106 5.44 -8.32 8.21
C TYR A 106 5.31 -6.92 8.81
N ARG A 107 4.11 -6.32 8.75
CA ARG A 107 3.90 -4.95 9.24
C ARG A 107 4.14 -4.79 10.74
N ASN A 108 3.95 -5.86 11.53
CA ASN A 108 4.16 -5.84 12.98
C ASN A 108 5.60 -6.17 13.40
N ASN A 109 6.35 -6.89 12.56
CA ASN A 109 7.66 -7.45 12.94
C ASN A 109 8.81 -7.00 12.05
N ASP A 110 8.53 -6.26 10.97
CA ASP A 110 9.48 -5.84 9.94
C ASP A 110 10.31 -7.02 9.37
N THR A 111 9.66 -8.18 9.23
CA THR A 111 10.30 -9.41 8.76
C THR A 111 9.27 -10.37 8.17
N PHE A 112 9.69 -11.19 7.19
CA PHE A 112 8.84 -12.23 6.58
C PHE A 112 8.90 -13.52 7.41
N ARG A 113 7.81 -14.30 7.42
CA ARG A 113 7.89 -15.68 7.93
C ARG A 113 8.66 -16.54 6.93
N THR A 114 9.52 -17.40 7.47
CA THR A 114 10.27 -18.43 6.73
C THR A 114 9.51 -19.74 6.69
#